data_AF-A0AAD0WXW2-F1
#
_entry.id   AF-A0AAD0WXW2-F1
#
_cell.length_a   1.000
_cell.length_b   1.000
_cell.length_c   1.000
_cell.angle_alpha   90.00
_cell.angle_beta   90.00
_cell.angle_gamma   90.00
#
_symmetry.space_group_name_H-M   'P 1'
#
loop_
_entity.id
_entity.type
_entity.pdbx_description
1 polymer ?
#
loop_
_entity_poly.entity_id
_entity_poly.type
_entity_poly.pdbx_seq_one_letter_code
_entity_poly.pdbx_strand_id
1 'polypeptide(L)' 'MMARYIIENKVKDIEGLKKFNVAGYQYDGFDKASNELIFKRREE' A
#
# COMPACT_ATOMS: atom_id res chain seq x y z
N MET A 1 6.72 4.05 8.09
CA MET A 1 5.97 5.08 7.34
C MET A 1 4.55 4.65 6.92
N MET A 2 4.26 3.34 6.82
CA MET A 2 2.92 2.84 6.43
C MET A 2 1.83 3.04 7.51
N ALA A 3 2.13 2.73 8.78
CA ALA A 3 1.19 2.89 9.90
C ALA A 3 0.69 4.34 10.05
N ARG A 4 1.59 5.31 9.84
CA ARG A 4 1.26 6.74 9.92
C ARG A 4 0.30 7.15 8.80
N TYR A 5 0.50 6.67 7.57
CA TYR A 5 -0.40 6.95 6.46
C TYR A 5 -1.81 6.37 6.67
N ILE A 6 -1.90 5.15 7.23
CA ILE A 6 -3.18 4.51 7.54
C ILE A 6 -3.97 5.34 8.55
N ILE A 7 -3.29 5.86 9.57
CA ILE A 7 -3.90 6.71 10.61
C ILE A 7 -4.28 8.08 10.04
N GLU A 8 -3.39 8.74 9.28
CA GLU A 8 -3.64 10.08 8.71
C GLU A 8 -4.75 10.07 7.65
N ASN A 9 -4.76 9.08 6.75
CA ASN A 9 -5.79 8.96 5.71
C ASN A 9 -7.01 8.15 6.15
N LYS A 10 -7.06 7.71 7.41
CA LYS A 10 -8.10 6.83 7.97
C LYS A 10 -8.44 5.69 7.02
N VAL A 11 -7.41 5.05 6.49
CA VAL A 11 -7.57 3.93 5.56
C VAL A 11 -8.17 2.76 6.33
N LYS A 12 -9.46 2.53 6.12
CA LYS A 12 -10.20 1.40 6.72
C LYS A 12 -10.41 0.24 5.76
N ASP A 13 -10.07 0.45 4.49
CA ASP A 13 -10.38 -0.48 3.42
C ASP A 13 -9.14 -0.82 2.59
N ILE A 14 -9.15 -2.02 2.01
CA ILE A 14 -8.09 -2.55 1.16
C ILE A 14 -7.90 -1.62 -0.05
N GLU A 15 -8.97 -1.01 -0.56
CA GLU A 15 -8.90 -0.03 -1.64
C GLU A 15 -8.08 1.20 -1.28
N GLY A 16 -8.15 1.68 -0.03
CA GLY A 16 -7.34 2.80 0.43
C GLY A 16 -5.88 2.42 0.63
N LEU A 17 -5.59 1.17 1.00
CA LEU A 17 -4.22 0.66 1.05
C LEU A 17 -3.62 0.53 -0.35
N LYS A 18 -4.39 0.17 -1.37
CA LYS A 18 -3.92 0.16 -2.78
C LYS A 18 -3.53 1.54 -3.29
N LYS A 19 -4.10 2.61 -2.72
CA LYS A 19 -3.76 4.01 -3.05
C LYS A 19 -2.51 4.52 -2.33
N PHE A 20 -1.90 3.71 -1.46
CA PHE A 20 -0.66 4.07 -0.78
C PHE A 20 0.47 4.21 -1.81
N ASN A 21 0.87 5.45 -2.11
CA ASN A 21 1.98 5.77 -3.01
C ASN A 21 3.19 6.44 -2.34
N VAL A 22 3.31 6.34 -1.01
CA VAL A 22 4.29 7.12 -0.24
C VAL A 22 5.73 6.68 -0.56
N ALA A 23 6.64 7.64 -0.69
CA ALA A 23 8.08 7.41 -0.88
C ALA A 23 8.45 6.58 -2.12
N GLY A 24 7.60 6.62 -3.17
CA GLY A 24 7.86 5.93 -4.44
C GLY A 24 7.48 4.44 -4.44
N TYR A 25 6.85 3.94 -3.36
CA TYR A 25 6.21 2.63 -3.37
C TYR A 25 4.91 2.72 -4.17
N GLN A 26 4.73 1.90 -5.19
CA GLN A 26 3.48 1.73 -5.91
C GLN A 26 2.90 0.35 -5.63
N TYR A 27 1.58 0.28 -5.53
CA TYR A 27 0.87 -0.98 -5.49
C TYR A 27 1.09 -1.75 -6.80
N ASP A 28 1.68 -2.94 -6.70
CA ASP A 28 2.05 -3.79 -7.84
C ASP A 28 1.07 -4.95 -8.03
N GLY A 29 0.48 -5.44 -6.93
CA GLY A 29 -0.50 -6.51 -6.99
C GLY A 29 -1.01 -6.92 -5.62
N PHE A 30 -2.08 -7.71 -5.63
CA PHE A 30 -2.63 -8.33 -4.43
C PHE A 30 -2.51 -9.83 -4.58
N ASP A 31 -1.78 -10.45 -3.67
CA ASP A 31 -1.70 -11.89 -3.59
C ASP A 31 -2.91 -12.42 -2.82
N LYS A 32 -3.78 -13.12 -3.55
CA LYS A 32 -4.99 -13.74 -2.97
C LYS A 32 -4.68 -14.97 -2.12
N ALA A 33 -3.52 -15.61 -2.29
CA ALA A 33 -3.19 -16.85 -1.60
C ALA A 33 -2.70 -16.57 -0.17
N SER A 34 -1.89 -15.54 0.01
CA SER A 34 -1.39 -15.07 1.31
C SER A 34 -2.18 -13.91 1.89
N ASN A 35 -3.15 -13.36 1.13
CA ASN A 35 -3.94 -12.19 1.51
C ASN A 35 -3.04 -10.95 1.76
N GLU A 36 -1.95 -10.84 1.00
CA GLU A 36 -0.91 -9.84 1.13
C GLU A 36 -0.95 -8.83 -0.03
N LEU A 37 -0.67 -7.57 0.29
CA LEU A 37 -0.59 -6.48 -0.69
C LEU A 37 0.88 -6.25 -1.04
N ILE A 38 1.24 -6.43 -2.31
CA ILE A 38 2.59 -6.25 -2.81
C ILE A 38 2.76 -4.80 -3.28
N PHE A 39 3.74 -4.12 -2.69
CA PHE A 39 4.13 -2.77 -3.06
C PHE A 39 5.57 -2.80 -3.57
N LYS A 40 5.79 -2.37 -4.82
CA LYS A 40 7.14 -2.23 -5.38
C LYS A 40 7.55 -0.77 -5.37
N ARG A 41 8.79 -0.51 -4.97
CA ARG A 41 9.41 0.80 -5.14
C ARG A 41 10.19 0.80 -6.44
N ARG A 42 9.87 1.72 -7.35
CA ARG A 42 10.71 1.96 -8.52
C ARG A 42 11.81 2.91 -8.06
N GLU A 43 12.98 2.35 -7.75
CA GLU A 43 14.20 3.13 -7.55
C GLU A 43 14.81 3.29 -8.96
N GLU A 44 14.86 4.52 -9.46
CA GLU A 44 15.56 4.86 -10.72
C GLU A 44 17.08 4.83 -10.54
#